data_AF-Q2H6G9-F1
#
_entry.id   AF-Q2H6G9-F1
#
_cell.length_a   1.000
_cell.length_b   1.000
_cell.length_c   1.000
_cell.angle_alpha   90.00
_cell.angle_beta   90.00
_cell.angle_gamma   90.00
#
_symmetry.space_group_name_H-M   'P 1'
#
loop_
_entity.id
_entity.type
_entity.pdbx_description
1 polymer ?
#
loop_
_entity_poly.entity_id
_entity_poly.type
_entity_poly.pdbx_seq_one_letter_code
_entity_poly.pdbx_strand_id
1 'polypeptide(L)'
;MSIDRLLTTVLQLYQDVHDDARTEQIFGSTALLLTNLSNPLNLSLLTSQLLIAPAIWGRRDGMRTCFRIISIFNTAAIHVRRNELEKIKKPRQQQQQQQLHQPHHTGGELSSNAWTAAILKGADDQSGRWQHLLVFSGPRTLPYKAGEPEPPAPSGPVALALNYAFPLLSDSARAGLNCDALVPVATRAMLGGDGLQDGVFLASIDQDIRQAEQKFMWTENSPSYLHLQQLEQRPLISGLGPLSTLLAHAVQFARDPDVVLQLQDDLMAFTARLLQHWQAGKLSELEISEESIFLTPETLETTWPTLWQFLKKTMYAVVAVLQSIVTRSLLDRHLKHHAVAPTVATKTLHTLRNLYFISSRNGSDAFQVYAFTYLTSLDTLSRYGPASSAFLHSILPPQSNIPPDPLHRTVELFYLHTVEHVVTVVCA
;
A
#
# COMPACT_ATOMS: atom_id res chain seq x y z
N MET A 1 -13.15 -37.58 -6.77
CA MET A 1 -11.73 -38.01 -6.69
C MET A 1 -11.33 -38.06 -5.23
N SER A 2 -10.50 -39.03 -4.81
CA SER A 2 -9.97 -39.03 -3.43
C SER A 2 -9.00 -37.86 -3.24
N ILE A 3 -8.99 -37.26 -2.04
CA ILE A 3 -8.12 -36.12 -1.69
C ILE A 3 -6.63 -36.46 -1.93
N ASP A 4 -6.23 -37.70 -1.66
CA ASP A 4 -4.86 -38.17 -1.86
C ASP A 4 -4.44 -38.20 -3.33
N ARG A 5 -5.35 -38.56 -4.25
CA ARG A 5 -5.06 -38.49 -5.69
C ARG A 5 -4.89 -37.05 -6.16
N LEU A 6 -5.67 -36.13 -5.61
CA LEU A 6 -5.60 -34.71 -5.93
C LEU A 6 -4.28 -34.10 -5.42
N LEU A 7 -3.81 -34.52 -4.23
CA LEU A 7 -2.49 -34.13 -3.71
C LEU A 7 -1.37 -34.54 -4.65
N THR A 8 -1.32 -35.80 -5.09
CA THR A 8 -0.27 -36.28 -6.01
C THR A 8 -0.29 -35.51 -7.33
N THR A 9 -1.47 -35.26 -7.89
CA THR A 9 -1.61 -34.49 -9.13
C THR A 9 -1.10 -33.05 -8.96
N VAL A 10 -1.45 -32.37 -7.87
CA VAL A 10 -1.00 -30.98 -7.61
C VAL A 10 0.52 -30.92 -7.42
N LEU A 11 1.10 -31.87 -6.69
CA LEU A 11 2.55 -31.94 -6.49
C LEU A 11 3.31 -32.16 -7.80
N GLN A 12 2.77 -32.97 -8.73
CA GLN A 12 3.33 -33.11 -10.07
C GLN A 12 3.22 -31.81 -10.87
N LEU A 13 2.07 -31.15 -10.79
CA LEU A 13 1.85 -29.88 -11.49
C LEU A 13 2.76 -28.74 -10.99
N TYR A 14 3.25 -28.79 -9.76
CA TYR A 14 4.19 -27.78 -9.25
C TYR A 14 5.56 -27.78 -9.92
N GLN A 15 5.97 -28.89 -10.54
CA GLN A 15 7.33 -29.07 -11.05
C GLN A 15 7.62 -28.26 -12.32
N ASP A 16 6.61 -28.05 -13.16
CA ASP A 16 6.75 -27.40 -14.47
C ASP A 16 6.02 -26.04 -14.54
N VAL A 17 6.49 -25.14 -15.40
CA VAL A 17 5.80 -23.86 -15.68
C VAL A 17 4.64 -24.10 -16.65
N HIS A 18 3.43 -23.70 -16.26
CA HIS A 18 2.21 -23.88 -17.05
C HIS A 18 1.60 -22.55 -17.53
N ASP A 19 0.59 -22.65 -18.40
CA ASP A 19 -0.25 -21.55 -18.88
C ASP A 19 -1.17 -20.97 -17.79
N ASP A 20 -1.72 -19.77 -18.01
CA ASP A 20 -2.63 -19.06 -17.07
C ASP A 20 -3.76 -19.95 -16.56
N ALA A 21 -4.47 -20.65 -17.45
CA ALA A 21 -5.61 -21.47 -17.08
C ALA A 21 -5.22 -22.61 -16.12
N ARG A 22 -4.09 -23.28 -16.37
CA ARG A 22 -3.60 -24.35 -15.49
C ARG A 22 -3.06 -23.81 -14.18
N THR A 23 -2.39 -22.66 -14.18
CA THR A 23 -1.95 -22.02 -12.93
C THR A 23 -3.16 -21.64 -12.04
N GLU A 24 -4.26 -21.12 -12.60
CA GLU A 24 -5.50 -20.92 -11.83
C GLU A 24 -6.04 -22.23 -11.24
N GLN A 25 -6.03 -23.30 -12.04
CA GLN A 25 -6.49 -24.62 -11.58
C GLN A 25 -5.60 -25.15 -10.45
N ILE A 26 -4.29 -24.92 -10.52
CA ILE A 26 -3.33 -25.27 -9.46
C ILE A 26 -3.66 -24.50 -8.19
N PHE A 27 -3.89 -23.19 -8.25
CA PHE A 27 -4.28 -22.39 -7.09
C PHE A 27 -5.59 -22.86 -6.47
N GLY A 28 -6.63 -23.10 -7.29
CA GLY A 28 -7.92 -23.62 -6.81
C GLY A 28 -7.81 -24.99 -6.15
N SER A 29 -7.02 -25.90 -6.74
CA SER A 29 -6.76 -27.24 -6.21
C SER A 29 -5.97 -27.18 -4.90
N THR A 30 -4.98 -26.28 -4.82
CA THR A 30 -4.18 -26.03 -3.61
C THR A 30 -5.06 -25.54 -2.46
N ALA A 31 -5.94 -24.56 -2.72
CA ALA A 31 -6.88 -24.05 -1.72
C ALA A 31 -7.83 -25.14 -1.20
N LEU A 32 -8.31 -26.01 -2.09
CA LEU A 32 -9.14 -27.16 -1.72
C LEU A 32 -8.37 -28.19 -0.88
N LEU A 33 -7.09 -28.42 -1.16
CA LEU A 33 -6.25 -29.30 -0.35
C LEU A 33 -5.99 -28.71 1.05
N LEU A 34 -5.60 -27.43 1.12
CA LEU A 34 -5.31 -26.77 2.40
C LEU A 34 -6.51 -26.73 3.36
N THR A 35 -7.73 -26.71 2.82
CA THR A 35 -8.99 -26.68 3.60
C THR A 35 -9.47 -28.06 4.06
N ASN A 36 -9.15 -29.13 3.33
CA ASN A 36 -9.73 -30.47 3.54
C ASN A 36 -8.72 -31.53 3.96
N LEU A 37 -7.40 -31.26 3.91
CA LEU A 37 -6.39 -32.19 4.38
C LEU A 37 -6.39 -32.27 5.91
N SER A 38 -6.68 -33.47 6.44
CA SER A 38 -6.65 -33.75 7.88
C SER A 38 -5.26 -34.18 8.38
N ASN A 39 -4.36 -34.60 7.48
CA ASN A 39 -3.02 -35.08 7.85
C ASN A 39 -2.01 -33.92 7.90
N PRO A 40 -1.42 -33.61 9.08
CA PRO A 40 -0.47 -32.51 9.23
C PRO A 40 0.83 -32.69 8.42
N LEU A 41 1.24 -33.93 8.12
CA LEU A 41 2.42 -34.17 7.28
C LEU A 41 2.17 -33.76 5.84
N ASN A 42 0.98 -34.07 5.30
CA ASN A 42 0.61 -33.70 3.94
C ASN A 42 0.46 -32.18 3.80
N LEU A 43 -0.02 -31.50 4.84
CA LEU A 43 -0.08 -30.03 4.88
C LEU A 43 1.31 -29.39 4.87
N SER A 44 2.22 -29.93 5.69
CA SER A 44 3.62 -29.47 5.75
C SER A 44 4.32 -29.66 4.41
N LEU A 45 4.16 -30.83 3.77
CA LEU A 45 4.72 -31.10 2.44
C LEU A 45 4.12 -30.17 1.38
N LEU A 46 2.79 -30.02 1.36
CA LEU A 46 2.11 -29.13 0.41
C LEU A 46 2.60 -27.69 0.54
N THR A 47 2.78 -27.21 1.78
CA THR A 47 3.27 -25.85 2.06
C THR A 47 4.71 -25.68 1.57
N SER A 48 5.61 -26.61 1.90
CA SER A 48 7.01 -26.56 1.44
C SER A 48 7.09 -26.55 -0.08
N GLN A 49 6.38 -27.47 -0.73
CA GLN A 49 6.39 -27.59 -2.19
C GLN A 49 5.76 -26.37 -2.89
N LEU A 50 4.71 -25.78 -2.33
CA LEU A 50 4.10 -24.55 -2.83
C LEU A 50 5.08 -23.37 -2.82
N LEU A 51 5.88 -23.24 -1.76
CA LEU A 51 6.81 -22.13 -1.58
C LEU A 51 8.03 -22.20 -2.52
N ILE A 52 8.37 -23.39 -2.99
CA ILE A 52 9.48 -23.60 -3.95
C ILE A 52 9.01 -23.83 -5.39
N ALA A 53 7.70 -23.99 -5.64
CA ALA A 53 7.14 -24.43 -6.91
C ALA A 53 7.51 -23.51 -8.10
N PRO A 54 8.27 -24.00 -9.10
CA PRO A 54 8.53 -23.27 -10.34
C PRO A 54 7.25 -22.87 -11.09
N ALA A 55 6.21 -23.70 -11.02
CA ALA A 55 4.89 -23.43 -11.61
C ALA A 55 4.26 -22.10 -11.16
N ILE A 56 4.63 -21.64 -9.97
CA ILE A 56 4.03 -20.48 -9.31
C ILE A 56 5.00 -19.29 -9.33
N TRP A 57 6.27 -19.54 -9.02
CA TRP A 57 7.29 -18.50 -8.89
C TRP A 57 8.06 -18.20 -10.18
N GLY A 58 7.99 -19.07 -11.19
CA GLY A 58 8.66 -18.89 -12.48
C GLY A 58 8.00 -17.86 -13.41
N ARG A 59 6.90 -17.23 -13.00
CA ARG A 59 6.12 -16.28 -13.82
C ARG A 59 6.52 -14.83 -13.53
N ARG A 60 6.30 -13.95 -14.52
CA ARG A 60 6.72 -12.54 -14.47
C ARG A 60 5.91 -11.65 -13.50
N ASP A 61 4.73 -12.09 -13.03
CA ASP A 61 3.85 -11.29 -12.15
C ASP A 61 3.96 -11.72 -10.68
N GLY A 62 5.11 -11.41 -10.08
CA GLY A 62 5.44 -11.83 -8.71
C GLY A 62 4.48 -11.29 -7.64
N MET A 63 3.98 -10.06 -7.79
CA MET A 63 3.10 -9.42 -6.81
C MET A 63 1.71 -10.03 -6.78
N ARG A 64 1.13 -10.35 -7.95
CA ARG A 64 -0.16 -11.04 -8.01
C ARG A 64 -0.05 -12.46 -7.44
N THR A 65 1.06 -13.15 -7.69
CA THR A 65 1.36 -14.45 -7.06
C THR A 65 1.42 -14.33 -5.54
N CYS A 66 2.13 -13.33 -5.00
CA CYS A 66 2.21 -13.08 -3.56
C CYS A 66 0.82 -12.87 -2.93
N PHE A 67 -0.02 -12.02 -3.55
CA PHE A 67 -1.38 -11.79 -3.09
C PHE A 67 -2.23 -13.06 -3.10
N ARG A 68 -2.11 -13.89 -4.13
CA ARG A 68 -2.85 -15.16 -4.22
C ARG A 68 -2.46 -16.13 -3.13
N ILE A 69 -1.17 -16.26 -2.84
CA ILE A 69 -0.68 -17.10 -1.74
C ILE A 69 -1.28 -16.64 -0.42
N ILE A 70 -1.20 -15.34 -0.11
CA ILE A 70 -1.82 -14.75 1.10
C ILE A 70 -3.32 -15.09 1.14
N SER A 71 -4.04 -14.88 0.03
CA SER A 71 -5.47 -15.13 -0.05
C SER A 71 -5.82 -16.61 0.19
N ILE A 72 -5.08 -17.54 -0.41
CA ILE A 72 -5.32 -18.99 -0.28
C ILE A 72 -5.16 -19.43 1.17
N PHE A 73 -4.07 -19.03 1.83
CA PHE A 73 -3.82 -19.39 3.23
C PHE A 73 -4.85 -18.74 4.17
N ASN A 74 -5.22 -17.48 3.93
CA ASN A 74 -6.23 -16.80 4.74
C ASN A 74 -7.61 -17.46 4.60
N THR A 75 -8.05 -17.76 3.36
CA THR A 75 -9.30 -18.49 3.12
C THR A 75 -9.28 -19.87 3.80
N ALA A 76 -8.16 -20.59 3.72
CA ALA A 76 -8.04 -21.89 4.36
C ALA A 76 -8.08 -21.80 5.89
N ALA A 77 -7.39 -20.83 6.49
CA ALA A 77 -7.41 -20.59 7.93
C ALA A 77 -8.81 -20.24 8.45
N ILE A 78 -9.54 -19.37 7.74
CA ILE A 78 -10.93 -19.00 8.07
C ILE A 78 -11.84 -20.24 8.03
N HIS A 79 -11.69 -21.09 7.01
CA HIS A 79 -12.48 -22.32 6.88
C HIS A 79 -12.21 -23.31 8.02
N VAL A 80 -10.93 -23.58 8.33
CA VAL A 80 -10.53 -24.46 9.44
C VAL A 80 -11.08 -23.93 10.76
N ARG A 81 -10.98 -22.61 11.01
CA ARG A 81 -11.50 -21.99 12.22
C ARG A 81 -13.03 -22.02 12.31
N ARG A 82 -13.74 -21.78 11.20
CA ARG A 82 -15.21 -21.88 11.15
C ARG A 82 -15.65 -23.32 11.47
N ASN A 83 -15.02 -24.31 10.87
CA ASN A 83 -15.33 -25.73 11.11
C ASN A 83 -15.09 -26.14 12.56
N GLU A 84 -14.02 -25.61 13.18
CA GLU A 84 -13.77 -25.80 14.62
C GLU A 84 -14.88 -25.18 15.48
N LEU A 85 -15.32 -23.96 15.18
CA LEU A 85 -16.37 -23.26 15.92
C LEU A 85 -17.76 -23.91 15.77
N GLU A 86 -18.11 -24.40 14.57
CA GLU A 86 -19.39 -25.07 14.33
C GLU A 86 -19.52 -26.38 15.13
N LYS A 87 -18.42 -27.09 15.35
CA LYS A 87 -18.41 -28.30 16.20
C LYS A 87 -18.67 -27.99 17.66
N ILE A 88 -18.12 -26.89 18.17
CA ILE A 88 -18.31 -26.44 19.55
C ILE A 88 -19.79 -26.07 19.80
N LYS A 89 -20.50 -25.56 18.79
CA LYS A 89 -21.90 -25.14 18.88
C LYS A 89 -22.93 -26.27 18.77
N LYS A 90 -22.55 -27.48 18.32
CA LYS A 90 -23.49 -28.61 18.19
C LYS A 90 -23.87 -29.17 19.57
N PRO A 91 -25.16 -29.27 19.94
CA PRO A 91 -25.59 -29.79 21.24
C PRO A 91 -25.21 -31.28 21.39
N ARG A 92 -24.78 -31.66 22.61
CA ARG A 92 -24.30 -33.03 22.96
C ARG A 92 -25.26 -34.16 22.52
N GLN A 93 -26.57 -33.89 22.43
CA GLN A 93 -27.57 -34.88 21.99
C GLN A 93 -27.48 -35.21 20.48
N GLN A 94 -27.05 -34.28 19.62
CA GLN A 94 -26.82 -34.55 18.19
C GLN A 94 -25.45 -35.24 17.95
N GLN A 95 -24.46 -35.02 18.82
CA GLN A 95 -23.19 -35.76 18.77
C GLN A 95 -23.39 -37.25 19.11
N GLN A 96 -24.29 -37.57 20.04
CA GLN A 96 -24.61 -38.97 20.39
C GLN A 96 -25.43 -39.70 19.30
N GLN A 97 -26.34 -39.01 18.59
CA GLN A 97 -27.09 -39.62 17.49
C GLN A 97 -26.25 -39.80 16.20
N GLN A 98 -25.27 -38.94 15.94
CA GLN A 98 -24.34 -39.11 14.80
C GLN A 98 -23.27 -40.19 15.05
N GLN A 99 -22.93 -40.50 16.30
CA GLN A 99 -21.99 -41.58 16.63
C GLN A 99 -22.55 -42.99 16.33
N LEU A 100 -23.87 -43.16 16.21
CA LEU A 100 -24.50 -44.46 15.98
C LEU A 100 -24.66 -44.85 14.50
N HIS A 101 -24.46 -43.92 13.55
CA HIS A 101 -24.76 -44.17 12.13
C HIS A 101 -23.61 -43.81 11.15
N GLN A 102 -22.40 -43.50 11.63
CA GLN A 102 -21.25 -43.29 10.76
C GLN A 102 -20.11 -44.26 11.10
N PRO A 103 -19.54 -44.97 10.11
CA PRO A 103 -18.35 -45.78 10.33
C PRO A 103 -17.24 -44.87 10.86
N HIS A 104 -16.49 -45.36 11.84
CA HIS A 104 -15.35 -44.68 12.44
C HIS A 104 -14.35 -44.21 11.37
N HIS A 105 -14.46 -42.95 10.94
CA HIS A 105 -13.33 -42.23 10.41
C HIS A 105 -12.41 -41.90 11.59
N THR A 106 -11.42 -42.75 11.82
CA THR A 106 -10.25 -42.55 12.69
C THR A 106 -9.31 -41.45 12.17
N GLY A 107 -9.87 -40.35 11.68
CA GLY A 107 -9.15 -39.12 11.38
C GLY A 107 -9.66 -38.05 12.30
N GLY A 108 -9.00 -37.84 13.44
CA GLY A 108 -9.27 -36.66 14.26
C GLY A 108 -9.08 -35.42 13.39
N GLU A 109 -10.18 -34.79 13.00
CA GLU A 109 -10.15 -33.61 12.15
C GLU A 109 -9.29 -32.53 12.81
N LEU A 110 -8.36 -31.98 12.04
CA LEU A 110 -7.24 -31.17 12.50
C LEU A 110 -7.72 -29.90 13.22
N SER A 111 -7.22 -29.63 14.43
CA SER A 111 -7.49 -28.37 15.14
C SER A 111 -6.79 -27.19 14.46
N SER A 112 -7.29 -25.97 14.69
CA SER A 112 -6.66 -24.76 14.10
C SER A 112 -5.19 -24.61 14.49
N ASN A 113 -4.84 -24.97 15.73
CA ASN A 113 -3.46 -24.97 16.21
C ASN A 113 -2.59 -26.03 15.52
N ALA A 114 -3.12 -27.24 15.30
CA ALA A 114 -2.39 -28.31 14.63
C ALA A 114 -2.21 -28.03 13.13
N TRP A 115 -3.19 -27.37 12.49
CA TRP A 115 -3.10 -26.88 11.12
C TRP A 115 -2.01 -25.81 11.00
N THR A 116 -2.01 -24.82 11.90
CA THR A 116 -1.00 -23.76 11.93
C THR A 116 0.41 -24.33 12.16
N ALA A 117 0.56 -25.29 13.08
CA ALA A 117 1.84 -25.94 13.35
C ALA A 117 2.35 -26.75 12.14
N ALA A 118 1.46 -27.41 11.40
CA ALA A 118 1.82 -28.13 10.18
C ALA A 118 2.34 -27.21 9.08
N ILE A 119 1.71 -26.04 8.92
CA ILE A 119 2.16 -25.02 7.94
C ILE A 119 3.49 -24.42 8.37
N LEU A 120 3.67 -24.09 9.66
CA LEU A 120 4.96 -23.64 10.20
C LEU A 120 6.07 -24.63 9.93
N LYS A 121 5.80 -25.93 10.04
CA LYS A 121 6.76 -26.98 9.71
C LYS A 121 7.07 -27.06 8.21
N GLY A 122 6.11 -26.69 7.36
CA GLY A 122 6.26 -26.67 5.91
C GLY A 122 6.97 -25.43 5.36
N ALA A 123 7.01 -24.33 6.11
CA ALA A 123 7.87 -23.18 5.81
C ALA A 123 9.29 -23.47 6.30
N ASP A 124 9.94 -24.42 5.64
CA ASP A 124 11.27 -24.89 5.95
C ASP A 124 12.37 -24.03 5.30
N ASP A 125 13.62 -24.35 5.62
CA ASP A 125 14.81 -23.63 5.15
C ASP A 125 15.03 -23.68 3.62
N GLN A 126 14.18 -24.40 2.88
CA GLN A 126 14.23 -24.47 1.41
C GLN A 126 13.61 -23.24 0.74
N SER A 127 12.84 -22.43 1.48
CA SER A 127 12.15 -21.24 0.98
C SER A 127 12.62 -19.97 1.69
N GLY A 128 12.56 -18.83 1.00
CA GLY A 128 13.02 -17.55 1.54
C GLY A 128 12.12 -17.05 2.67
N ARG A 129 12.69 -16.34 3.64
CA ARG A 129 11.94 -15.86 4.83
C ARG A 129 10.81 -14.91 4.49
N TRP A 130 10.98 -14.13 3.43
CA TRP A 130 9.95 -13.23 2.94
C TRP A 130 8.74 -14.00 2.37
N GLN A 131 8.95 -15.21 1.84
CA GLN A 131 7.86 -16.07 1.37
C GLN A 131 7.10 -16.66 2.56
N HIS A 132 7.79 -16.95 3.67
CA HIS A 132 7.14 -17.37 4.92
C HIS A 132 6.16 -16.29 5.41
N LEU A 133 6.52 -15.00 5.31
CA LEU A 133 5.62 -13.91 5.69
C LEU A 133 4.30 -13.92 4.91
N LEU A 134 4.30 -14.35 3.65
CA LEU A 134 3.08 -14.46 2.83
C LEU A 134 2.12 -15.54 3.35
N VAL A 135 2.65 -16.56 4.01
CA VAL A 135 1.88 -17.67 4.56
C VAL A 135 1.36 -17.33 5.96
N PHE A 136 2.16 -16.64 6.76
CA PHE A 136 1.89 -16.49 8.19
C PHE A 136 1.23 -15.17 8.58
N SER A 137 1.35 -14.10 7.78
CA SER A 137 0.80 -12.76 8.03
C SER A 137 0.58 -12.45 9.53
N GLY A 138 1.67 -12.61 10.30
CA GLY A 138 1.70 -12.68 11.76
C GLY A 138 3.16 -12.80 12.22
N PRO A 139 3.69 -11.91 13.10
CA PRO A 139 5.08 -11.94 13.48
C PRO A 139 5.24 -12.99 14.58
N ARG A 140 5.62 -14.19 14.16
CA ARG A 140 6.44 -15.07 14.99
C ARG A 140 7.58 -15.54 14.11
N THR A 141 8.63 -14.73 14.10
CA THR A 141 9.94 -15.08 13.55
C THR A 141 10.37 -16.41 14.17
N LEU A 142 10.44 -17.45 13.35
CA LEU A 142 11.02 -18.74 13.71
C LEU A 142 12.49 -18.53 14.16
N PRO A 143 12.98 -19.29 15.15
CA PRO A 143 14.39 -19.24 15.54
C PRO A 143 15.25 -19.83 14.42
N TYR A 144 16.14 -19.01 13.87
CA TYR A 144 17.05 -19.37 12.78
C TYR A 144 18.41 -19.86 13.30
N LYS A 145 18.97 -20.88 12.65
CA LYS A 145 20.38 -21.27 12.76
C LYS A 145 21.20 -20.51 11.72
N ALA A 146 22.21 -19.78 12.17
CA ALA A 146 23.10 -18.97 11.35
C ALA A 146 23.85 -19.78 10.28
N GLY A 147 23.63 -19.44 9.01
CA GLY A 147 24.40 -19.94 7.88
C GLY A 147 23.86 -19.38 6.55
N GLU A 148 24.61 -18.44 5.97
CA GLU A 148 24.45 -17.76 4.67
C GLU A 148 23.65 -16.42 4.63
N PRO A 149 24.21 -15.36 3.99
CA PRO A 149 23.51 -14.09 3.80
C PRO A 149 22.44 -14.24 2.71
N GLU A 150 21.19 -14.35 3.14
CA GLU A 150 20.02 -14.34 2.26
C GLU A 150 19.97 -13.03 1.43
N PRO A 151 19.60 -13.08 0.14
CA PRO A 151 19.39 -11.87 -0.65
C PRO A 151 18.37 -10.94 0.03
N PRO A 152 18.54 -9.61 -0.10
CA PRO A 152 17.63 -8.65 0.54
C PRO A 152 16.19 -8.91 0.09
N ALA A 153 15.29 -9.07 1.06
CA ALA A 153 13.90 -9.37 0.79
C ALA A 153 13.26 -8.29 -0.11
N PRO A 154 12.45 -8.69 -1.11
CA PRO A 154 11.79 -7.74 -2.00
C PRO A 154 10.79 -6.89 -1.22
N SER A 155 10.82 -5.57 -1.43
CA SER A 155 10.02 -4.63 -0.62
C SER A 155 8.52 -4.77 -0.83
N GLY A 156 8.08 -5.00 -2.07
CA GLY A 156 6.67 -5.13 -2.44
C GLY A 156 5.98 -6.29 -1.72
N PRO A 157 6.48 -7.54 -1.82
CA PRO A 157 5.90 -8.70 -1.15
C PRO A 157 5.88 -8.58 0.38
N VAL A 158 6.95 -8.05 0.98
CA VAL A 158 7.03 -7.86 2.44
C VAL A 158 6.00 -6.84 2.91
N ALA A 159 5.93 -5.69 2.25
CA ALA A 159 4.94 -4.66 2.57
C ALA A 159 3.51 -5.18 2.37
N LEU A 160 3.27 -5.95 1.31
CA LEU A 160 1.96 -6.56 1.05
C LEU A 160 1.58 -7.54 2.18
N ALA A 161 2.46 -8.47 2.53
CA ALA A 161 2.22 -9.44 3.59
C ALA A 161 1.88 -8.74 4.91
N LEU A 162 2.69 -7.75 5.28
CA LEU A 162 2.50 -6.98 6.50
C LEU A 162 1.23 -6.13 6.45
N ASN A 163 0.86 -5.58 5.29
CA ASN A 163 -0.37 -4.81 5.14
C ASN A 163 -1.61 -5.64 5.49
N TYR A 164 -1.65 -6.91 5.07
CA TYR A 164 -2.74 -7.83 5.44
C TYR A 164 -2.60 -8.39 6.86
N ALA A 165 -1.37 -8.59 7.34
CA ALA A 165 -1.10 -9.07 8.69
C ALA A 165 -1.47 -8.05 9.77
N PHE A 166 -1.14 -6.78 9.53
CA PHE A 166 -1.07 -5.74 10.55
C PHE A 166 -2.36 -5.56 11.36
N PRO A 167 -3.57 -5.53 10.74
CA PRO A 167 -4.82 -5.45 11.47
C PRO A 167 -5.07 -6.67 12.39
N LEU A 168 -4.52 -7.83 12.04
CA LEU A 168 -4.70 -9.09 12.77
C LEU A 168 -3.72 -9.24 13.94
N LEU A 169 -2.69 -8.39 14.01
CA LEU A 169 -1.68 -8.47 15.06
C LEU A 169 -2.21 -7.95 16.39
N SER A 170 -1.88 -8.65 17.48
CA SER A 170 -2.06 -8.12 18.84
C SER A 170 -1.15 -6.90 19.07
N ASP A 171 -1.49 -6.05 20.03
CA ASP A 171 -0.67 -4.87 20.35
C ASP A 171 0.77 -5.23 20.74
N SER A 172 0.95 -6.34 21.46
CA SER A 172 2.29 -6.86 21.79
C SER A 172 3.10 -7.26 20.56
N ALA A 173 2.44 -7.84 19.55
CA ALA A 173 3.05 -8.24 18.29
C ALA A 173 3.37 -7.02 17.42
N ARG A 174 2.52 -5.98 17.43
CA ARG A 174 2.77 -4.70 16.76
C ARG A 174 3.97 -3.98 17.36
N ALA A 175 4.06 -3.93 18.70
CA ALA A 175 5.19 -3.34 19.41
C ALA A 175 6.52 -4.07 19.17
N GLY A 176 6.48 -5.36 18.82
CA GLY A 176 7.65 -6.16 18.47
C GLY A 176 8.16 -5.97 17.04
N LEU A 177 7.45 -5.22 16.20
CA LEU A 177 7.88 -4.96 14.82
C LEU A 177 9.11 -4.05 14.79
N ASN A 178 10.11 -4.42 14.01
CA ASN A 178 11.24 -3.54 13.72
C ASN A 178 10.78 -2.42 12.76
N CYS A 179 10.32 -1.32 13.34
CA CYS A 179 9.80 -0.18 12.60
C CYS A 179 10.89 0.54 11.78
N ASP A 180 12.15 0.52 12.24
CA ASP A 180 13.29 1.13 11.54
C ASP A 180 13.57 0.41 10.21
N ALA A 181 13.45 -0.91 10.17
CA ALA A 181 13.56 -1.70 8.95
C ALA A 181 12.29 -1.64 8.08
N LEU A 182 11.12 -1.48 8.72
CA LEU A 182 9.83 -1.47 8.04
C LEU A 182 9.59 -0.20 7.24
N VAL A 183 9.97 0.97 7.78
CA VAL A 183 9.74 2.26 7.11
C VAL A 183 10.31 2.27 5.69
N PRO A 184 11.61 2.01 5.44
CA PRO A 184 12.17 2.04 4.08
C PRO A 184 11.54 1.01 3.14
N VAL A 185 11.16 -0.16 3.67
CA VAL A 185 10.51 -1.23 2.91
C VAL A 185 9.12 -0.82 2.45
N ALA A 186 8.30 -0.31 3.37
CA ALA A 186 6.94 0.14 3.07
C ALA A 186 6.94 1.41 2.21
N THR A 187 7.89 2.34 2.41
CA THR A 187 8.08 3.51 1.54
C THR A 187 8.37 3.09 0.10
N ARG A 188 9.34 2.20 -0.10
CA ARG A 188 9.70 1.72 -1.45
C ARG A 188 8.55 0.96 -2.11
N ALA A 189 7.79 0.19 -1.34
CA ALA A 189 6.61 -0.51 -1.85
C ALA A 189 5.47 0.46 -2.22
N MET A 190 5.28 1.54 -1.45
CA MET A 190 4.25 2.55 -1.71
C MET A 190 4.60 3.43 -2.91
N LEU A 191 5.82 3.96 -2.97
CA LEU A 191 6.22 4.95 -3.98
C LEU A 191 6.81 4.33 -5.25
N GLY A 192 7.45 3.16 -5.14
CA GLY A 192 8.18 2.52 -6.24
C GLY A 192 7.30 1.82 -7.27
N GLY A 193 7.93 1.01 -8.11
CA GLY A 193 7.30 0.40 -9.30
C GLY A 193 6.11 -0.53 -9.04
N ASP A 194 6.01 -1.13 -7.84
CA ASP A 194 4.89 -1.98 -7.44
C ASP A 194 3.68 -1.17 -6.93
N GLY A 195 3.92 0.08 -6.50
CA GLY A 195 2.93 1.02 -5.99
C GLY A 195 2.66 2.15 -6.97
N LEU A 196 2.94 3.38 -6.55
CA LEU A 196 2.59 4.62 -7.26
C LEU A 196 3.50 4.97 -8.44
N GLN A 197 4.49 4.12 -8.76
CA GLN A 197 5.38 4.26 -9.92
C GLN A 197 6.04 5.64 -10.03
N ASP A 198 6.38 6.25 -8.90
CA ASP A 198 6.97 7.59 -8.84
C ASP A 198 6.19 8.70 -9.55
N GLY A 199 4.90 8.47 -9.86
CA GLY A 199 4.05 9.41 -10.60
C GLY A 199 4.15 9.31 -12.14
N VAL A 200 4.93 8.35 -12.67
CA VAL A 200 5.17 8.20 -14.11
C VAL A 200 3.89 7.95 -14.92
N PHE A 201 2.85 7.38 -14.29
CA PHE A 201 1.56 7.14 -14.95
C PHE A 201 0.93 8.41 -15.54
N LEU A 202 1.14 9.59 -14.94
CA LEU A 202 0.64 10.86 -15.47
C LEU A 202 1.31 11.23 -16.81
N ALA A 203 2.61 10.95 -16.95
CA ALA A 203 3.33 11.20 -18.20
C ALA A 203 2.80 10.31 -19.35
N SER A 204 2.40 9.07 -19.03
CA SER A 204 1.78 8.17 -20.02
C SER A 204 0.40 8.65 -20.46
N ILE A 205 -0.38 9.25 -19.55
CA ILE A 205 -1.71 9.79 -19.87
C ILE A 205 -1.60 10.95 -20.87
N ASP A 206 -0.64 11.85 -20.70
CA ASP A 206 -0.47 13.00 -21.61
C ASP A 206 -0.19 12.59 -23.07
N GLN A 207 0.54 11.49 -23.26
CA GLN A 207 0.88 10.96 -24.59
C GLN A 207 -0.34 10.47 -25.36
N ASP A 208 -1.35 9.96 -24.66
CA ASP A 208 -2.56 9.40 -25.27
C ASP A 208 -3.67 10.44 -25.45
N ILE A 209 -3.57 11.59 -24.79
CA ILE A 209 -4.55 12.66 -24.94
C ILE A 209 -4.44 13.28 -26.32
N ARG A 210 -5.52 13.10 -27.07
CA ARG A 210 -5.69 13.66 -28.41
C ARG A 210 -6.55 14.91 -28.31
N GLN A 211 -6.20 15.92 -29.09
CA GLN A 211 -7.04 17.08 -29.30
C GLN A 211 -7.86 16.83 -30.57
N ALA A 212 -9.18 16.71 -30.42
CA ALA A 212 -10.11 16.67 -31.54
C ALA A 212 -10.85 18.00 -31.57
N GLU A 213 -10.67 18.76 -32.65
CA GLU A 213 -11.15 20.14 -32.77
C GLU A 213 -10.59 21.05 -31.66
N GLN A 214 -11.41 21.43 -30.67
CA GLN A 214 -11.02 22.18 -29.48
C GLN A 214 -11.18 21.39 -28.19
N LYS A 215 -11.54 20.09 -28.27
CA LYS A 215 -11.75 19.25 -27.08
C LYS A 215 -10.64 18.23 -26.91
N PHE A 216 -10.22 18.03 -25.67
CA PHE A 216 -9.37 16.93 -25.26
C PHE A 216 -10.19 15.64 -25.16
N MET A 217 -9.68 14.62 -25.81
CA MET A 217 -10.26 13.30 -25.89
C MET A 217 -9.28 12.29 -25.30
N TRP A 218 -9.74 11.65 -24.23
CA TRP A 218 -9.09 10.54 -23.57
C TRP A 218 -10.09 9.39 -23.46
N THR A 219 -9.94 8.40 -24.32
CA THR A 219 -10.90 7.31 -24.50
C THR A 219 -10.60 6.14 -23.56
N GLU A 220 -11.62 5.34 -23.26
CA GLU A 220 -11.48 4.16 -22.39
C GLU A 220 -10.57 3.07 -23.00
N ASN A 221 -10.44 3.05 -24.32
CA ASN A 221 -9.59 2.08 -25.02
C ASN A 221 -8.12 2.53 -25.09
N SER A 222 -7.77 3.68 -24.54
CA SER A 222 -6.40 4.18 -24.54
C SER A 222 -5.49 3.32 -23.64
N PRO A 223 -4.23 3.07 -24.05
CA PRO A 223 -3.31 2.26 -23.26
C PRO A 223 -3.01 2.88 -21.89
N SER A 224 -2.99 4.21 -21.78
CA SER A 224 -2.84 4.93 -20.51
C SER A 224 -4.01 4.73 -19.55
N TYR A 225 -5.26 4.73 -20.05
CA TYR A 225 -6.42 4.46 -19.19
C TYR A 225 -6.46 3.01 -18.75
N LEU A 226 -6.18 2.07 -19.66
CA LEU A 226 -6.05 0.65 -19.32
C LEU A 226 -4.92 0.41 -18.30
N HIS A 227 -3.79 1.12 -18.43
CA HIS A 227 -2.70 1.09 -17.46
C HIS A 227 -3.12 1.63 -16.09
N LEU A 228 -3.88 2.73 -16.06
CA LEU A 228 -4.43 3.28 -14.81
C LEU A 228 -5.38 2.28 -14.13
N GLN A 229 -6.28 1.64 -14.90
CA GLN A 229 -7.16 0.59 -14.37
C GLN A 229 -6.37 -0.62 -13.85
N GLN A 230 -5.31 -1.03 -14.56
CA GLN A 230 -4.43 -2.11 -14.11
C GLN A 230 -3.69 -1.73 -12.82
N LEU A 231 -3.23 -0.48 -12.70
CA LEU A 231 -2.62 0.05 -11.49
C LEU A 231 -3.58 0.00 -10.30
N GLU A 232 -4.83 0.41 -10.47
CA GLU A 232 -5.85 0.36 -9.42
C GLU A 232 -6.13 -1.06 -8.91
N GLN A 233 -6.07 -2.04 -9.80
CA GLN A 233 -6.26 -3.45 -9.47
C GLN A 233 -5.07 -4.06 -8.72
N ARG A 234 -3.91 -3.39 -8.69
CA ARG A 234 -2.74 -3.92 -7.97
C ARG A 234 -3.01 -4.01 -6.47
N PRO A 235 -2.64 -5.11 -5.80
CA PRO A 235 -2.91 -5.31 -4.38
C PRO A 235 -2.38 -4.21 -3.44
N LEU A 236 -1.22 -3.63 -3.74
CA LEU A 236 -0.66 -2.52 -2.94
C LEU A 236 -1.43 -1.21 -3.12
N ILE A 237 -1.92 -0.95 -4.33
CA ILE A 237 -2.70 0.26 -4.64
C ILE A 237 -4.13 0.12 -4.13
N SER A 238 -4.78 -1.02 -4.33
CA SER A 238 -6.09 -1.28 -3.76
C SER A 238 -6.05 -1.14 -2.22
N GLY A 239 -5.00 -1.69 -1.60
CA GLY A 239 -4.68 -1.59 -0.17
C GLY A 239 -3.88 -0.35 0.26
N LEU A 240 -3.85 0.74 -0.51
CA LEU A 240 -3.01 1.92 -0.21
C LEU A 240 -3.37 2.60 1.12
N GLY A 241 -4.66 2.63 1.48
CA GLY A 241 -5.12 3.18 2.77
C GLY A 241 -4.53 2.40 3.96
N PRO A 242 -4.77 1.08 4.07
CA PRO A 242 -4.11 0.23 5.06
C PRO A 242 -2.58 0.34 5.04
N LEU A 243 -1.95 0.44 3.86
CA LEU A 243 -0.49 0.57 3.75
C LEU A 243 0.00 1.90 4.35
N SER A 244 -0.72 2.99 4.08
CA SER A 244 -0.43 4.29 4.70
C SER A 244 -0.60 4.26 6.22
N THR A 245 -1.53 3.46 6.75
CA THR A 245 -1.74 3.28 8.19
C THR A 245 -0.62 2.44 8.82
N LEU A 246 -0.16 1.39 8.14
CA LEU A 246 1.02 0.61 8.53
C LEU A 246 2.26 1.50 8.59
N LEU A 247 2.48 2.30 7.55
CA LEU A 247 3.62 3.22 7.47
C LEU A 247 3.53 4.33 8.54
N ALA A 248 2.33 4.90 8.75
CA ALA A 248 2.06 5.84 9.83
C ALA A 248 2.40 5.26 11.21
N HIS A 249 1.99 4.02 11.49
CA HIS A 249 2.36 3.32 12.72
C HIS A 249 3.88 3.13 12.82
N ALA A 250 4.52 2.65 11.76
CA ALA A 250 5.97 2.46 11.74
C ALA A 250 6.71 3.77 12.00
N VAL A 251 6.23 4.90 11.47
CA VAL A 251 6.76 6.24 11.77
C VAL A 251 6.62 6.59 13.25
N GLN A 252 5.50 6.31 13.90
CA GLN A 252 5.32 6.63 15.33
C GLN A 252 6.27 5.84 16.23
N PHE A 253 6.63 4.61 15.85
CA PHE A 253 7.38 3.68 16.71
C PHE A 253 8.81 3.38 16.24
N ALA A 254 9.27 3.96 15.13
CA ALA A 254 10.67 3.87 14.70
C ALA A 254 11.60 4.52 15.75
N ARG A 255 12.69 3.85 16.09
CA ARG A 255 13.67 4.32 17.07
C ARG A 255 14.64 5.30 16.44
N ASP A 256 14.97 5.10 15.17
CA ASP A 256 15.87 5.95 14.42
C ASP A 256 15.11 7.12 13.76
N PRO A 257 15.36 8.39 14.17
CA PRO A 257 14.75 9.56 13.55
C PRO A 257 15.19 9.76 12.09
N ASP A 258 16.40 9.32 11.71
CA ASP A 258 16.94 9.55 10.38
C ASP A 258 16.15 8.79 9.32
N VAL A 259 15.65 7.60 9.67
CA VAL A 259 14.76 6.82 8.81
C VAL A 259 13.45 7.56 8.52
N VAL A 260 12.92 8.29 9.51
CA VAL A 260 11.70 9.11 9.35
C VAL A 260 11.98 10.34 8.50
N LEU A 261 13.13 10.98 8.69
CA LEU A 261 13.56 12.12 7.87
C LEU A 261 13.78 11.71 6.41
N GLN A 262 14.38 10.55 6.17
CA GLN A 262 14.56 10.00 4.82
C GLN A 262 13.21 9.70 4.15
N LEU A 263 12.25 9.11 4.88
CA LEU A 263 10.88 8.94 4.37
C LEU A 263 10.27 10.29 3.98
N GLN A 264 10.46 11.33 4.77
CA GLN A 264 9.95 12.67 4.46
C GLN A 264 10.55 13.21 3.15
N ASP A 265 11.86 13.01 2.95
CA ASP A 265 12.54 13.38 1.71
C ASP A 265 12.01 12.60 0.51
N ASP A 266 11.76 11.30 0.66
CA ASP A 266 11.20 10.46 -0.39
C ASP A 266 9.78 10.92 -0.78
N LEU A 267 8.93 11.28 0.20
CA LEU A 267 7.58 11.82 -0.04
C LEU A 267 7.64 13.19 -0.75
N MET A 268 8.53 14.08 -0.31
CA MET A 268 8.69 15.38 -0.94
C MET A 268 9.16 15.23 -2.39
N ALA A 269 10.15 14.36 -2.64
CA ALA A 269 10.67 14.09 -3.98
C ALA A 269 9.60 13.46 -4.89
N PHE A 270 8.82 12.51 -4.36
CA PHE A 270 7.70 11.90 -5.07
C PHE A 270 6.65 12.95 -5.47
N THR A 271 6.18 13.77 -4.53
CA THR A 271 5.16 14.78 -4.82
C THR A 271 5.68 15.87 -5.77
N ALA A 272 6.97 16.21 -5.72
CA ALA A 272 7.59 17.11 -6.68
C ALA A 272 7.56 16.53 -8.10
N ARG A 273 7.91 15.24 -8.27
CA ARG A 273 7.80 14.54 -9.57
C ARG A 273 6.35 14.47 -10.05
N LEU A 274 5.41 14.19 -9.15
CA LEU A 274 3.98 14.15 -9.48
C LEU A 274 3.48 15.50 -10.00
N LEU A 275 3.85 16.60 -9.33
CA LEU A 275 3.52 17.96 -9.78
C LEU A 275 4.18 18.27 -11.13
N GLN A 276 5.45 17.90 -11.32
CA GLN A 276 6.16 18.11 -12.60
C GLN A 276 5.48 17.37 -13.76
N HIS A 277 5.07 16.11 -13.55
CA HIS A 277 4.34 15.34 -14.56
C HIS A 277 2.96 15.94 -14.85
N TRP A 278 2.28 16.47 -13.83
CA TRP A 278 1.01 17.18 -14.03
C TRP A 278 1.21 18.47 -14.83
N GLN A 279 2.19 19.31 -14.44
CA GLN A 279 2.50 20.58 -15.09
C GLN A 279 2.92 20.42 -16.56
N ALA A 280 3.53 19.30 -16.92
CA ALA A 280 3.89 19.00 -18.29
C ALA A 280 2.70 18.53 -19.16
N GLY A 281 1.59 18.15 -18.53
CA GLY A 281 0.45 17.54 -19.21
C GLY A 281 -0.57 18.57 -19.70
N LYS A 282 -1.21 18.31 -20.84
CA LYS A 282 -2.25 19.18 -21.43
C LYS A 282 -3.45 19.39 -20.49
N LEU A 283 -3.70 18.44 -19.59
CA LEU A 283 -4.82 18.51 -18.64
C LEU A 283 -4.61 19.54 -17.53
N SER A 284 -3.38 19.99 -17.26
CA SER A 284 -3.14 21.01 -16.23
C SER A 284 -3.65 22.38 -16.63
N GLU A 285 -3.84 22.61 -17.93
CA GLU A 285 -4.37 23.86 -18.49
C GLU A 285 -5.89 24.01 -18.28
N LEU A 286 -6.57 22.97 -17.79
CA LEU A 286 -8.02 22.97 -17.61
C LEU A 286 -8.42 23.55 -16.25
N GLU A 287 -9.16 24.65 -16.27
CA GLU A 287 -9.84 25.16 -15.09
C GLU A 287 -11.14 24.39 -14.82
N ILE A 288 -11.52 24.25 -13.54
CA ILE A 288 -12.66 23.43 -13.10
C ILE A 288 -13.98 23.84 -13.80
N SER A 289 -14.15 25.14 -14.04
CA SER A 289 -15.33 25.70 -14.72
C SER A 289 -15.39 25.37 -16.21
N GLU A 290 -14.25 25.04 -16.84
CA GLU A 290 -14.12 24.92 -18.29
C GLU A 290 -14.08 23.47 -18.77
N GLU A 291 -14.14 22.50 -17.85
CA GLU A 291 -14.04 21.08 -18.16
C GLU A 291 -15.14 20.58 -19.09
N SER A 292 -16.38 21.04 -18.90
CA SER A 292 -17.49 20.67 -19.79
C SER A 292 -17.36 21.25 -21.20
N ILE A 293 -16.57 22.31 -21.35
CA ILE A 293 -16.31 22.99 -22.61
C ILE A 293 -15.19 22.26 -23.37
N PHE A 294 -14.08 22.00 -22.70
CA PHE A 294 -12.87 21.44 -23.33
C PHE A 294 -12.74 19.92 -23.26
N LEU A 295 -13.53 19.21 -22.46
CA LEU A 295 -13.54 17.74 -22.45
C LEU A 295 -14.65 17.20 -23.34
N THR A 296 -14.37 16.06 -23.96
CA THR A 296 -15.42 15.24 -24.59
C THR A 296 -16.32 14.61 -23.50
N PRO A 297 -17.61 14.34 -23.79
CA PRO A 297 -18.53 13.76 -22.81
C PRO A 297 -18.05 12.38 -22.31
N GLU A 298 -17.46 11.57 -23.19
CA GLU A 298 -16.84 10.29 -22.80
C GLU A 298 -15.75 10.50 -21.75
N THR A 299 -14.81 11.41 -22.00
CA THR A 299 -13.74 11.72 -21.04
C THR A 299 -14.29 12.25 -19.73
N LEU A 300 -15.27 13.15 -19.78
CA LEU A 300 -15.84 13.80 -18.59
C LEU A 300 -16.57 12.81 -17.67
N GLU A 301 -17.25 11.82 -18.23
CA GLU A 301 -18.06 10.87 -17.47
C GLU A 301 -17.26 9.64 -16.98
N THR A 302 -16.18 9.25 -17.65
CA THR A 302 -15.54 7.95 -17.40
C THR A 302 -14.06 8.03 -17.02
N THR A 303 -13.22 8.54 -17.91
CA THR A 303 -11.76 8.52 -17.70
C THR A 303 -11.31 9.61 -16.71
N TRP A 304 -11.89 10.81 -16.81
CA TRP A 304 -11.56 11.95 -15.95
C TRP A 304 -11.90 11.73 -14.46
N PRO A 305 -13.11 11.25 -14.08
CA PRO A 305 -13.41 10.98 -12.67
C PRO A 305 -12.49 9.91 -12.08
N THR A 306 -12.13 8.88 -12.86
CA THR A 306 -11.25 7.79 -12.42
C THR A 306 -9.85 8.31 -12.08
N LEU A 307 -9.28 9.16 -12.94
CA LEU A 307 -7.99 9.83 -12.67
C LEU A 307 -8.03 10.64 -11.37
N TRP A 308 -9.07 11.45 -11.17
CA TRP A 308 -9.18 12.26 -9.96
C TRP A 308 -9.39 11.44 -8.70
N GLN A 309 -10.14 10.33 -8.77
CA GLN A 309 -10.27 9.40 -7.66
C GLN A 309 -8.92 8.78 -7.29
N PHE A 310 -8.11 8.40 -8.30
CA PHE A 310 -6.76 7.87 -8.09
C PHE A 310 -5.82 8.89 -7.44
N LEU A 311 -5.80 10.12 -7.98
CA LEU A 311 -5.00 11.23 -7.44
C LEU A 311 -5.40 11.57 -5.99
N LYS A 312 -6.70 11.61 -5.72
CA LYS A 312 -7.24 11.84 -4.37
C LYS A 312 -6.83 10.75 -3.39
N LYS A 313 -6.92 9.48 -3.80
CA LYS A 313 -6.47 8.33 -2.99
C LYS A 313 -4.97 8.44 -2.67
N THR A 314 -4.17 8.83 -3.66
CA THR A 314 -2.73 9.06 -3.52
C THR A 314 -2.43 10.18 -2.53
N MET A 315 -3.09 11.33 -2.69
CA MET A 315 -2.97 12.47 -1.78
C MET A 315 -3.30 12.07 -0.34
N TYR A 316 -4.41 11.36 -0.11
CA TYR A 316 -4.80 10.93 1.23
C TYR A 316 -3.78 10.00 1.89
N ALA A 317 -3.22 9.05 1.12
CA ALA A 317 -2.18 8.17 1.62
C ALA A 317 -0.91 8.93 2.02
N VAL A 318 -0.44 9.84 1.17
CA VAL A 318 0.74 10.67 1.47
C VAL A 318 0.50 11.56 2.69
N VAL A 319 -0.65 12.23 2.76
CA VAL A 319 -0.99 13.15 3.86
C VAL A 319 -1.17 12.41 5.19
N ALA A 320 -1.73 11.19 5.19
CA ALA A 320 -1.82 10.36 6.40
C ALA A 320 -0.44 10.01 6.99
N VAL A 321 0.55 9.76 6.12
CA VAL A 321 1.93 9.52 6.54
C VAL A 321 2.59 10.82 7.03
N LEU A 322 2.42 11.93 6.31
CA LEU A 322 2.92 13.25 6.74
C LEU A 322 2.36 13.67 8.10
N GLN A 323 1.06 13.44 8.34
CA GLN A 323 0.44 13.71 9.63
C GLN A 323 1.17 12.99 10.76
N SER A 324 1.57 11.74 10.53
CA SER A 324 2.31 10.95 11.51
C SER A 324 3.71 11.52 11.77
N ILE A 325 4.40 11.96 10.72
CA ILE A 325 5.71 12.63 10.83
C ILE A 325 5.56 13.93 11.65
N VAL A 326 4.59 14.77 11.33
CA VAL A 326 4.33 16.04 12.04
C VAL A 326 3.96 15.78 13.49
N THR A 327 3.05 14.84 13.75
CA THR A 327 2.66 14.46 15.12
C THR A 327 3.86 13.97 15.92
N ARG A 328 4.72 13.17 15.31
CA ARG A 328 5.96 12.72 15.95
C ARG A 328 6.91 13.87 16.22
N SER A 329 7.05 14.84 15.30
CA SER A 329 7.89 16.03 15.52
C SER A 329 7.42 16.91 16.69
N LEU A 330 6.14 16.82 17.07
CA LEU A 330 5.60 17.49 18.25
C LEU A 330 5.86 16.75 19.55
N LEU A 331 6.38 15.52 19.52
CA LEU A 331 6.60 14.69 20.71
C LEU A 331 8.08 14.32 20.89
N ASP A 332 8.74 13.89 19.82
CA ASP A 332 10.12 13.38 19.79
C ASP A 332 11.16 14.50 20.05
N ARG A 333 12.07 14.26 21.00
CA ARG A 333 13.10 15.24 21.40
C ARG A 333 14.05 15.57 20.25
N HIS A 334 14.38 14.61 19.38
CA HIS A 334 15.31 14.83 18.28
C HIS A 334 14.67 15.70 17.20
N LEU A 335 13.44 15.38 16.79
CA LEU A 335 12.72 16.15 15.78
C LEU A 335 12.29 17.54 16.27
N LYS A 336 12.08 17.72 17.58
CA LYS A 336 11.85 19.03 18.22
C LYS A 336 13.07 19.94 18.24
N HIS A 337 14.26 19.42 17.98
CA HIS A 337 15.48 20.20 18.07
C HIS A 337 15.41 21.40 17.10
N HIS A 338 15.85 22.57 17.56
CA HIS A 338 15.72 23.82 16.80
C HIS A 338 16.38 23.80 15.41
N ALA A 339 17.35 22.90 15.21
CA ALA A 339 17.99 22.69 13.91
C ALA A 339 17.17 21.83 12.93
N VAL A 340 16.28 20.96 13.44
CA VAL A 340 15.55 19.94 12.65
C VAL A 340 14.08 20.31 12.48
N ALA A 341 13.43 20.84 13.52
CA ALA A 341 12.03 21.23 13.52
C ALA A 341 11.63 22.14 12.33
N PRO A 342 12.35 23.26 12.02
CA PRO A 342 12.00 24.08 10.86
C PRO A 342 12.18 23.32 9.55
N THR A 343 13.19 22.46 9.42
CA THR A 343 13.40 21.64 8.22
C THR A 343 12.25 20.66 7.99
N VAL A 344 11.78 19.99 9.04
CA VAL A 344 10.61 19.10 8.97
C VAL A 344 9.37 19.88 8.56
N ALA A 345 9.12 21.04 9.17
CA ALA A 345 7.98 21.88 8.82
C ALA A 345 8.02 22.35 7.36
N THR A 346 9.16 22.86 6.90
CA THR A 346 9.38 23.31 5.51
C THR A 346 9.16 22.18 4.51
N LYS A 347 9.75 21.01 4.73
CA LYS A 347 9.57 19.84 3.83
C LYS A 347 8.11 19.38 3.77
N THR A 348 7.40 19.38 4.90
CA THR A 348 5.97 19.08 4.93
C THR A 348 5.17 20.10 4.12
N LEU A 349 5.41 21.40 4.30
CA LEU A 349 4.70 22.45 3.57
C LEU A 349 4.97 22.40 2.06
N HIS A 350 6.20 22.11 1.63
CA HIS A 350 6.49 21.86 0.21
C HIS A 350 5.74 20.64 -0.32
N THR A 351 5.66 19.56 0.44
CA THR A 351 4.92 18.36 0.05
C THR A 351 3.42 18.67 -0.10
N LEU A 352 2.83 19.44 0.83
CA LEU A 352 1.44 19.87 0.76
C LEU A 352 1.17 20.85 -0.40
N ARG A 353 2.11 21.77 -0.69
CA ARG A 353 2.08 22.65 -1.86
C ARG A 353 2.05 21.84 -3.16
N ASN A 354 2.89 20.81 -3.27
CA ASN A 354 2.96 19.97 -4.46
C ASN A 354 1.66 19.19 -4.71
N LEU A 355 0.91 18.89 -3.66
CA LEU A 355 -0.39 18.22 -3.73
C LEU A 355 -1.57 19.21 -3.83
N TYR A 356 -1.32 20.52 -3.80
CA TYR A 356 -2.38 21.51 -3.69
C TYR A 356 -3.32 21.53 -4.89
N PHE A 357 -2.83 21.21 -6.09
CA PHE A 357 -3.66 21.08 -7.30
C PHE A 357 -4.72 19.96 -7.19
N ILE A 358 -4.49 18.96 -6.34
CA ILE A 358 -5.44 17.90 -6.03
C ILE A 358 -6.39 18.34 -4.92
N SER A 359 -5.86 19.01 -3.89
CA SER A 359 -6.64 19.39 -2.71
C SER A 359 -7.59 20.56 -2.96
N SER A 360 -7.21 21.52 -3.81
CA SER A 360 -8.00 22.71 -4.12
C SER A 360 -9.32 22.39 -4.85
N ARG A 361 -9.31 21.32 -5.65
CA ARG A 361 -10.40 20.96 -6.56
C ARG A 361 -11.68 20.46 -5.90
N ASN A 362 -11.57 19.85 -4.71
CA ASN A 362 -12.69 19.18 -4.05
C ASN A 362 -13.02 19.76 -2.67
N GLY A 363 -12.54 20.97 -2.35
CA GLY A 363 -12.73 21.59 -1.04
C GLY A 363 -11.98 20.82 0.05
N SER A 364 -10.68 21.06 0.16
CA SER A 364 -9.80 20.46 1.18
C SER A 364 -10.23 20.75 2.63
N ASP A 365 -11.13 21.71 2.86
CA ASP A 365 -11.72 22.00 4.17
C ASP A 365 -12.46 20.80 4.78
N ALA A 366 -12.85 19.81 3.98
CA ALA A 366 -13.44 18.57 4.48
C ALA A 366 -12.43 17.55 5.03
N PHE A 367 -11.12 17.72 4.79
CA PHE A 367 -10.10 16.75 5.21
C PHE A 367 -9.28 17.28 6.40
N GLN A 368 -9.81 17.06 7.60
CA GLN A 368 -9.23 17.52 8.88
C GLN A 368 -7.74 17.16 9.04
N VAL A 369 -7.31 16.01 8.50
CA VAL A 369 -5.91 15.56 8.56
C VAL A 369 -4.98 16.49 7.78
N TYR A 370 -5.40 16.99 6.61
CA TYR A 370 -4.62 17.96 5.84
C TYR A 370 -4.52 19.29 6.58
N ALA A 371 -5.65 19.81 7.07
CA ALA A 371 -5.69 21.06 7.81
C ALA A 371 -4.80 21.00 9.07
N PHE A 372 -4.88 19.92 9.85
CA PHE A 372 -3.99 19.70 10.99
C PHE A 372 -2.52 19.71 10.58
N THR A 373 -2.17 18.94 9.54
CA THR A 373 -0.77 18.80 9.09
C THR A 373 -0.22 20.14 8.58
N TYR A 374 -1.04 20.91 7.84
CA TYR A 374 -0.72 22.22 7.32
C TYR A 374 -0.51 23.25 8.44
N LEU A 375 -1.54 23.45 9.28
CA LEU A 375 -1.51 24.46 10.35
C LEU A 375 -0.42 24.16 11.38
N THR A 376 -0.24 22.89 11.78
CA THR A 376 0.82 22.51 12.72
C THR A 376 2.21 22.77 12.15
N SER A 377 2.41 22.54 10.85
CA SER A 377 3.68 22.82 10.19
C SER A 377 3.93 24.33 10.11
N LEU A 378 2.91 25.13 9.80
CA LEU A 378 3.00 26.59 9.85
C LEU A 378 3.32 27.11 11.25
N ASP A 379 2.62 26.63 12.28
CA ASP A 379 2.84 27.00 13.68
C ASP A 379 4.24 26.61 14.19
N THR A 380 4.82 25.56 13.61
CA THR A 380 6.20 25.15 13.92
C THR A 380 7.18 26.07 13.21
N LEU A 381 6.97 26.35 11.92
CA LEU A 381 7.85 27.19 11.11
C LEU A 381 7.84 28.65 11.59
N SER A 382 6.68 29.17 11.98
CA SER A 382 6.49 30.55 12.44
C SER A 382 7.33 30.88 13.69
N ARG A 383 7.75 29.89 14.47
CA ARG A 383 8.69 30.11 15.59
C ARG A 383 10.11 30.46 15.13
N TYR A 384 10.41 30.31 13.84
CA TYR A 384 11.73 30.50 13.25
C TYR A 384 11.67 31.52 12.11
N GLY A 385 11.75 32.82 12.42
CA GLY A 385 11.68 33.92 11.45
C GLY A 385 12.54 33.73 10.19
N PRO A 386 13.85 33.41 10.30
CA PRO A 386 14.69 33.17 9.12
C PRO A 386 14.24 32.02 8.23
N ALA A 387 13.75 30.91 8.83
CA ALA A 387 13.26 29.76 8.09
C ALA A 387 11.91 30.04 7.42
N SER A 388 11.02 30.78 8.10
CA SER A 388 9.76 31.28 7.53
C SER A 388 10.01 32.17 6.31
N SER A 389 10.92 33.13 6.41
CA SER A 389 11.29 34.00 5.30
C SER A 389 11.90 33.21 4.14
N ALA A 390 12.84 32.31 4.41
CA ALA A 390 13.43 31.45 3.39
C ALA A 390 12.39 30.58 2.68
N PHE A 391 11.43 30.03 3.42
CA PHE A 391 10.32 29.28 2.85
C PHE A 391 9.44 30.15 1.95
N LEU A 392 8.98 31.31 2.43
CA LEU A 392 8.17 32.23 1.62
C LEU A 392 8.88 32.66 0.34
N HIS A 393 10.19 32.92 0.39
CA HIS A 393 10.99 33.21 -0.80
C HIS A 393 11.07 32.02 -1.76
N SER A 394 11.14 30.78 -1.25
CA SER A 394 11.20 29.58 -2.08
C SER A 394 9.89 29.27 -2.83
N ILE A 395 8.75 29.75 -2.31
CA ILE A 395 7.43 29.55 -2.91
C ILE A 395 6.88 30.80 -3.60
N LEU A 396 7.68 31.88 -3.66
CA LEU A 396 7.31 33.15 -4.27
C LEU A 396 7.03 32.95 -5.78
N PRO A 397 5.88 33.44 -6.30
CA PRO A 397 5.62 33.40 -7.74
C PRO A 397 6.58 34.32 -8.51
N PRO A 398 6.99 33.93 -9.74
CA PRO A 398 7.98 34.65 -10.52
C PRO A 398 7.47 35.98 -11.13
N GLN A 399 6.15 36.21 -11.17
CA GLN A 399 5.55 37.41 -11.76
C GLN A 399 4.51 38.03 -10.83
N SER A 400 4.38 39.36 -10.84
CA SER A 400 3.40 40.12 -10.03
C SER A 400 2.02 40.24 -10.67
N ASN A 401 1.82 39.65 -11.86
CA ASN A 401 0.54 39.62 -12.57
C ASN A 401 -0.11 38.24 -12.44
N ILE A 402 -1.44 38.21 -12.52
CA ILE A 402 -2.23 36.97 -12.48
C ILE A 402 -1.74 36.02 -13.58
N PRO A 403 -1.26 34.80 -13.25
CA PRO A 403 -0.78 33.85 -14.24
C PRO A 403 -1.87 33.47 -15.24
N PRO A 404 -1.53 33.28 -16.52
CA PRO A 404 -2.48 32.76 -17.49
C PRO A 404 -2.83 31.29 -17.22
N ASP A 405 -1.89 30.49 -16.73
CA ASP A 405 -2.04 29.06 -16.50
C ASP A 405 -2.79 28.76 -15.17
N PRO A 406 -3.92 28.02 -15.20
CA PRO A 406 -4.69 27.64 -14.01
C PRO A 406 -3.87 26.92 -12.93
N LEU A 407 -2.87 26.12 -13.31
CA LEU A 407 -2.02 25.45 -12.34
C LEU A 407 -1.18 26.45 -11.53
N HIS A 408 -0.61 27.46 -12.21
CA HIS A 408 0.15 28.51 -11.55
C HIS A 408 -0.73 29.34 -10.62
N ARG A 409 -1.97 29.68 -11.03
CA ARG A 409 -2.95 30.34 -10.14
C ARG A 409 -3.22 29.52 -8.90
N THR A 410 -3.37 28.20 -9.05
CA THR A 410 -3.61 27.29 -7.92
C THR A 410 -2.43 27.31 -6.95
N VAL A 411 -1.20 27.22 -7.45
CA VAL A 411 0.00 27.30 -6.60
C VAL A 411 0.17 28.68 -5.95
N GLU A 412 -0.24 29.75 -6.62
CA GLU A 412 -0.26 31.11 -6.04
C GLU A 412 -1.30 31.26 -4.93
N LEU A 413 -2.48 30.65 -5.06
CA LEU A 413 -3.47 30.63 -3.98
C LEU A 413 -2.89 29.97 -2.72
N PHE A 414 -2.12 28.89 -2.87
CA PHE A 414 -1.39 28.31 -1.74
C PHE A 414 -0.40 29.29 -1.10
N TYR A 415 0.35 30.04 -1.92
CA TYR A 415 1.26 31.09 -1.43
C TYR A 415 0.50 32.17 -0.65
N LEU A 416 -0.60 32.70 -1.21
CA LEU A 416 -1.41 33.73 -0.55
C LEU A 416 -1.98 33.24 0.78
N HIS A 417 -2.53 32.02 0.81
CA HIS A 417 -3.01 31.40 2.04
C HIS A 417 -1.89 31.23 3.08
N THR A 418 -0.69 30.85 2.64
CA THR A 418 0.48 30.71 3.52
C THR A 418 0.89 32.06 4.10
N VAL A 419 1.00 33.08 3.26
CA VAL A 419 1.41 34.43 3.66
C VAL A 419 0.43 35.01 4.67
N GLU A 420 -0.88 34.88 4.46
CA GLU A 420 -1.90 35.36 5.40
C GLU A 420 -1.68 34.83 6.83
N HIS A 421 -1.25 33.58 6.97
CA HIS A 421 -1.00 32.95 8.27
C HIS A 421 0.37 33.33 8.88
N VAL A 422 1.33 33.80 8.09
CA VAL A 422 2.74 34.02 8.50
C VAL A 422 3.12 35.51 8.59
N VAL A 423 2.34 36.42 7.98
CA VAL A 423 2.61 37.87 7.95
C VAL A 423 2.79 38.49 9.34
N THR A 424 2.06 38.00 10.34
CA THR A 424 2.16 38.49 11.72
C THR A 424 3.50 38.18 12.39
N VAL A 425 4.26 37.24 11.84
CA VAL A 425 5.51 36.71 12.42
C VAL A 425 6.75 37.20 11.68
N VAL A 426 6.65 37.47 10.38
CA VAL A 426 7.79 37.95 9.56
C VAL A 426 7.97 39.47 9.66
N CYS A 427 6.90 40.20 10.00
CA CYS A 427 6.92 41.67 10.16
C CYS A 427 7.15 42.13 11.62
N ALA A 428 7.30 41.20 12.57
CA ALA A 428 7.62 41.46 13.97
C ALA A 428 9.10 41.14 14.24
#